data_AF-A0A7Y1U915-F1
#
_entry.id   AF-A0A7Y1U915-F1
#
_cell.length_a   1.000
_cell.length_b   1.000
_cell.length_c   1.000
_cell.angle_alpha   90.00
_cell.angle_beta   90.00
_cell.angle_gamma   90.00
#
_symmetry.space_group_name_H-M   'P 1'
#
loop_
_entity.id
_entity.type
_entity.pdbx_description
1 polymer ?
#
loop_
_entity_poly.entity_id
_entity_poly.type
_entity_poly.pdbx_seq_one_letter_code
_entity_poly.pdbx_strand_id
1 'polypeptide(L)'
;AQNVPVEGYGFRFQETSDGVTPNGNLDVAIQQPNVIPYIQLDDVPGGLEYGKQYLVSVQHRVRVRANGSISEFWSDFQAECVIGLQADIPLTQLQDAYCNSPSGDMYLEDQVQAVPVFGASAYRFTFTGPGGTFQEVEPNYSVYLYDVGPFGGPGLQYNSAVYNVTVESFVNGVWSAPGPICTVAMASEPENTEVQNPYCGGTYNYPDPNYILAEYVYGATGYEWEWTPTSGQTTGIQTTMTNGISLAFHTTDLDLSEGGSWDVRVRALAEGQNGSFSSVCPINITAVGPIAPPSDDVSDIKVIDGSDIVAEIYPNPSNGEQVAINLSELTDENQKIVIEVVDFTGKVVYTEQLANKGSNANFIVDFDNKLAKGMYFVNMYVNDQMLVEKLTVE
;
A
#
# COMPACT_ATOMS: atom_id res chain seq x y z
N ALA A 1 -38.10 43.40 -15.90
CA ALA A 1 -36.78 43.11 -16.49
C ALA A 1 -36.66 41.60 -16.56
N GLN A 2 -36.46 41.01 -17.75
CA GLN A 2 -36.12 39.59 -17.84
C GLN A 2 -34.76 39.39 -17.17
N ASN A 3 -34.63 38.35 -16.33
CA ASN A 3 -33.37 37.97 -15.69
C ASN A 3 -32.32 37.74 -16.78
N VAL A 4 -31.37 38.67 -16.92
CA VAL A 4 -30.22 38.47 -17.80
C VAL A 4 -29.39 37.35 -17.16
N PRO A 5 -29.14 36.24 -17.86
CA PRO A 5 -28.38 35.13 -17.30
C PRO A 5 -26.95 35.58 -17.01
N VAL A 6 -26.48 35.23 -15.81
CA VAL A 6 -25.06 35.33 -15.45
C VAL A 6 -24.33 34.18 -16.13
N GLU A 7 -23.18 34.47 -16.72
CA GLU A 7 -22.34 33.56 -17.51
C GLU A 7 -20.98 33.33 -16.85
N GLY A 8 -20.72 33.92 -15.69
CA GLY A 8 -19.48 33.76 -14.94
C GLY A 8 -19.32 34.80 -13.83
N TYR A 9 -18.31 34.59 -13.00
CA TYR A 9 -17.97 35.46 -11.87
C TYR A 9 -16.49 35.82 -11.90
N GLY A 10 -16.13 36.97 -11.36
CA GLY A 10 -14.76 37.40 -11.16
C GLY A 10 -14.55 37.77 -9.70
N PHE A 11 -13.48 37.27 -9.10
CA PHE A 11 -13.10 37.54 -7.72
C PHE A 11 -11.78 38.30 -7.72
N ARG A 12 -11.69 39.40 -6.98
CA ARG A 12 -10.44 40.14 -6.80
C ARG A 12 -10.03 40.08 -5.33
N PHE A 13 -8.75 39.85 -5.09
CA PHE A 13 -8.13 39.82 -3.77
C PHE A 13 -7.01 40.85 -3.76
N GLN A 14 -7.07 41.79 -2.80
CA GLN A 14 -6.04 42.80 -2.61
C GLN A 14 -5.58 42.81 -1.15
N GLU A 15 -4.30 42.61 -0.90
CA GLU A 15 -3.75 42.62 0.45
C GLU A 15 -3.87 44.01 1.07
N THR A 16 -4.28 44.05 2.33
CA THR A 16 -4.45 45.27 3.12
C THR A 16 -3.94 45.06 4.55
N SER A 17 -3.31 46.08 5.11
CA SER A 17 -2.86 46.11 6.51
C SER A 17 -3.82 46.87 7.43
N ASP A 18 -4.74 47.66 6.88
CA ASP A 18 -5.67 48.51 7.63
C ASP A 18 -7.14 48.14 7.40
N GLY A 19 -7.42 47.15 6.54
CA GLY A 19 -8.76 46.71 6.20
C GLY A 19 -9.52 47.71 5.31
N VAL A 20 -8.86 48.73 4.77
CA VAL A 20 -9.52 49.82 4.03
C VAL A 20 -8.78 50.15 2.74
N THR A 21 -7.45 50.14 2.74
CA THR A 21 -6.63 50.48 1.59
C THR A 21 -5.84 49.27 1.08
N PRO A 22 -5.89 48.99 -0.25
CA PRO A 22 -4.95 48.08 -0.88
C PRO A 22 -3.52 48.61 -0.72
N ASN A 23 -2.73 47.96 0.13
CA ASN A 23 -1.39 48.44 0.48
C ASN A 23 -0.35 47.33 0.67
N GLY A 24 -0.74 46.07 0.41
CA GLY A 24 0.17 44.93 0.39
C GLY A 24 0.65 44.55 -1.01
N ASN A 25 1.25 43.37 -1.13
CA ASN A 25 1.91 42.91 -2.35
C ASN A 25 0.97 42.13 -3.27
N LEU A 26 -0.09 41.53 -2.73
CA LEU A 26 -1.07 40.79 -3.53
C LEU A 26 -2.14 41.73 -4.10
N ASP A 27 -2.31 41.74 -5.42
CA ASP A 27 -3.48 42.29 -6.12
C ASP A 27 -3.76 41.42 -7.34
N VAL A 28 -4.73 40.51 -7.20
CA VAL A 28 -5.03 39.50 -8.22
C VAL A 28 -6.53 39.44 -8.48
N ALA A 29 -6.90 39.26 -9.75
CA ALA A 29 -8.27 39.05 -10.18
C ALA A 29 -8.38 37.71 -10.93
N ILE A 30 -9.33 36.89 -10.50
CA ILE A 30 -9.54 35.53 -11.00
C ILE A 30 -10.91 35.49 -11.66
N GLN A 31 -10.96 35.06 -12.91
CA GLN A 31 -12.20 34.90 -13.65
C GLN A 31 -12.60 33.43 -13.65
N GLN A 32 -13.78 33.14 -13.10
CA GLN A 32 -14.39 31.82 -13.14
C GLN A 32 -15.25 31.71 -14.42
N PRO A 33 -14.87 30.86 -15.39
CA PRO A 33 -15.52 30.78 -16.70
C PRO A 33 -16.89 30.08 -16.66
N ASN A 34 -17.20 29.39 -15.56
CA ASN A 34 -18.46 28.71 -15.32
C ASN A 34 -19.32 29.54 -14.35
N VAL A 35 -20.63 29.32 -14.33
CA VAL A 35 -21.62 30.00 -13.46
C VAL A 35 -21.46 29.73 -11.96
N ILE A 36 -20.24 29.39 -11.52
CA ILE A 36 -19.85 29.01 -10.17
C ILE A 36 -19.67 30.29 -9.34
N PRO A 37 -20.54 30.57 -8.35
CA PRO A 37 -20.53 31.82 -7.59
C PRO A 37 -19.57 31.75 -6.39
N TYR A 38 -18.59 30.86 -6.40
CA TYR A 38 -17.59 30.70 -5.35
C TYR A 38 -16.21 30.43 -5.95
N ILE A 39 -15.18 30.55 -5.12
CA ILE A 39 -13.79 30.21 -5.43
C ILE A 39 -13.18 29.49 -4.23
N GLN A 40 -12.28 28.52 -4.45
CA GLN A 40 -11.48 27.98 -3.35
C GLN A 40 -10.34 28.97 -3.05
N LEU A 41 -9.98 29.15 -1.78
CA LEU A 41 -8.90 30.09 -1.44
C LEU A 41 -7.55 29.68 -2.06
N ASP A 42 -7.42 28.38 -2.39
CA ASP A 42 -6.25 27.72 -3.00
C ASP A 42 -6.08 28.12 -4.47
N ASP A 43 -7.18 28.55 -5.11
CA ASP A 43 -7.19 29.00 -6.49
C ASP A 43 -6.63 30.43 -6.62
N VAL A 44 -6.35 31.13 -5.52
CA VAL A 44 -5.83 32.51 -5.53
C VAL A 44 -4.35 32.52 -5.93
N PRO A 45 -3.98 33.07 -7.10
CA PRO A 45 -2.59 33.09 -7.54
C PRO A 45 -1.72 33.91 -6.59
N GLY A 46 -0.53 33.40 -6.25
CA GLY A 46 0.33 34.00 -5.23
C GLY A 46 -0.01 33.56 -3.80
N GLY A 47 -1.16 32.88 -3.62
CA GLY A 47 -1.62 32.35 -2.33
C GLY A 47 -2.11 33.44 -1.37
N LEU A 48 -3.00 33.04 -0.48
CA LEU A 48 -3.33 33.83 0.71
C LEU A 48 -2.44 33.38 1.86
N GLU A 49 -1.94 34.31 2.67
CA GLU A 49 -1.02 34.03 3.77
C GLU A 49 -1.72 34.22 5.13
N TYR A 50 -1.42 33.33 6.08
CA TYR A 50 -1.85 33.47 7.47
C TYR A 50 -1.35 34.80 8.08
N GLY A 51 -2.19 35.41 8.91
CA GLY A 51 -1.94 36.71 9.54
C GLY A 51 -2.20 37.93 8.66
N LYS A 52 -2.60 37.74 7.40
CA LYS A 52 -2.90 38.82 6.47
C LYS A 52 -4.39 39.06 6.30
N GLN A 53 -4.73 40.27 5.84
CA GLN A 53 -6.08 40.67 5.46
C GLN A 53 -6.14 41.02 3.99
N TYR A 54 -7.30 40.79 3.39
CA TYR A 54 -7.55 41.00 1.98
C TYR A 54 -8.89 41.70 1.77
N LEU A 55 -8.88 42.76 0.96
CA LEU A 55 -10.08 43.32 0.36
C LEU A 55 -10.51 42.40 -0.77
N VAL A 56 -11.72 41.86 -0.65
CA VAL A 56 -12.30 40.94 -1.62
C VAL A 56 -13.51 41.59 -2.26
N SER A 57 -13.50 41.66 -3.59
CA SER A 57 -14.64 42.16 -4.37
C SER A 57 -15.01 41.18 -5.46
N VAL A 58 -16.28 41.22 -5.86
CA VAL A 58 -16.86 40.30 -6.86
C VAL A 58 -17.47 41.10 -8.00
N GLN A 59 -17.31 40.60 -9.22
CA GLN A 59 -18.03 41.03 -10.42
C GLN A 59 -18.71 39.83 -11.08
N HIS A 60 -19.67 40.10 -11.97
CA HIS A 60 -20.34 39.06 -12.74
C HIS A 60 -20.28 39.36 -14.23
N ARG A 61 -20.24 38.31 -15.04
CA ARG A 61 -20.33 38.41 -16.50
C ARG A 61 -21.76 38.12 -16.93
N VAL A 62 -22.32 38.97 -17.78
CA VAL A 62 -23.63 38.77 -18.38
C VAL A 62 -23.52 38.73 -19.90
N ARG A 63 -24.41 37.97 -20.53
CA ARG A 63 -24.58 38.00 -21.99
C ARG A 63 -25.82 38.81 -22.33
N VAL A 64 -25.63 39.90 -23.08
CA VAL A 64 -26.70 40.82 -23.45
C VAL A 64 -26.84 40.88 -24.96
N ARG A 65 -28.08 40.82 -25.45
CA ARG A 65 -28.41 41.14 -26.84
C ARG A 65 -28.93 42.57 -26.92
N ALA A 66 -28.24 43.42 -27.67
CA ALA A 66 -28.67 44.79 -27.95
C ALA A 66 -28.57 45.06 -29.46
N ASN A 67 -29.62 45.65 -30.05
CA ASN A 67 -29.68 46.00 -31.48
C ASN A 67 -29.25 44.87 -32.45
N GLY A 68 -29.62 43.61 -32.13
CA GLY A 68 -29.33 42.44 -32.97
C GLY A 68 -27.93 41.83 -32.78
N SER A 69 -27.05 42.45 -31.99
CA SER A 69 -25.73 41.90 -31.66
C SER A 69 -25.73 41.26 -30.26
N ILE A 70 -25.02 40.14 -30.10
CA ILE A 70 -24.80 39.47 -28.80
C ILE A 70 -23.39 39.80 -28.35
N SER A 71 -23.25 40.32 -27.13
CA SER A 71 -21.95 40.60 -26.51
C SER A 71 -21.97 40.20 -25.04
N GLU A 72 -20.79 39.91 -24.50
CA GLU A 72 -20.57 39.63 -23.08
C GLU A 72 -20.01 40.87 -22.40
N PHE A 73 -20.49 41.14 -21.18
CA PHE A 73 -20.10 42.30 -20.39
C PHE A 73 -19.79 41.87 -18.97
N TRP A 74 -18.64 42.30 -18.45
CA TRP A 74 -18.34 42.24 -17.02
C TRP A 74 -18.92 43.48 -16.34
N SER A 75 -19.58 43.29 -15.20
CA SER A 75 -19.86 44.41 -14.31
C SER A 75 -18.55 44.96 -13.73
N ASP A 76 -18.59 46.17 -13.18
CA ASP A 76 -17.53 46.58 -12.26
C ASP A 76 -17.51 45.68 -11.02
N PHE A 77 -16.35 45.59 -10.38
CA PHE A 77 -16.24 45.01 -9.05
C PHE A 77 -17.12 45.80 -8.07
N GLN A 78 -17.96 45.05 -7.33
CA GLN A 78 -18.89 45.61 -6.36
C GLN A 78 -18.18 45.92 -5.04
N ALA A 79 -18.96 46.25 -4.01
CA ALA A 79 -18.46 46.56 -2.68
C ALA A 79 -17.46 45.51 -2.17
N GLU A 80 -16.37 46.01 -1.59
CA GLU A 80 -15.32 45.20 -0.98
C GLU A 80 -15.77 44.67 0.39
N CYS A 81 -15.35 43.45 0.69
CA CYS A 81 -15.42 42.83 2.00
C CYS A 81 -14.01 42.52 2.47
N VAL A 82 -13.69 42.82 3.73
CA VAL A 82 -12.42 42.42 4.33
C VAL A 82 -12.54 40.98 4.79
N ILE A 83 -11.66 40.11 4.29
CA ILE A 83 -11.41 38.79 4.89
C ILE A 83 -10.03 38.81 5.55
N GLY A 84 -9.87 38.07 6.64
CA GLY A 84 -8.58 37.89 7.30
C GLY A 84 -8.30 36.43 7.52
N LEU A 85 -7.06 36.02 7.30
CA LEU A 85 -6.55 34.74 7.78
C LEU A 85 -5.93 34.96 9.15
N GLN A 86 -6.25 34.08 10.09
CA GLN A 86 -5.70 34.12 11.45
C GLN A 86 -4.16 34.06 11.43
N ALA A 87 -3.51 34.65 12.44
CA ALA A 87 -2.06 34.74 12.49
C ALA A 87 -1.37 33.38 12.64
N ASP A 88 -1.97 32.49 13.43
CA ASP A 88 -1.44 31.15 13.66
C ASP A 88 -2.02 30.16 12.63
N ILE A 89 -1.20 29.24 12.16
CA ILE A 89 -1.66 28.12 11.33
C ILE A 89 -2.73 27.34 12.13
N PRO A 90 -3.92 27.06 11.56
CA PRO A 90 -4.95 26.29 12.25
C PRO A 90 -4.38 24.98 12.78
N LEU A 91 -4.72 24.65 14.01
CA LEU A 91 -4.44 23.33 14.56
C LEU A 91 -5.24 22.28 13.79
N THR A 92 -4.65 21.11 13.59
CA THR A 92 -5.31 19.96 12.99
C THR A 92 -5.16 18.72 13.87
N GLN A 93 -6.05 17.77 13.68
CA GLN A 93 -6.08 16.49 14.37
C GLN A 93 -6.60 15.44 13.38
N LEU A 94 -6.51 14.16 13.75
CA LEU A 94 -7.25 13.12 13.05
C LEU A 94 -8.74 13.46 13.01
N GLN A 95 -9.41 13.10 11.93
CA GLN A 95 -10.87 13.25 11.81
C GLN A 95 -11.57 12.46 12.92
N ASP A 96 -12.69 12.97 13.41
CA ASP A 96 -13.42 12.40 14.55
C ASP A 96 -13.78 10.91 14.37
N ALA A 97 -13.92 10.44 13.12
CA ALA A 97 -14.19 9.04 12.79
C ALA A 97 -13.09 8.07 13.27
N TYR A 98 -11.86 8.54 13.45
CA TYR A 98 -10.72 7.74 13.92
C TYR A 98 -10.42 7.97 15.41
N CYS A 99 -11.09 8.95 16.04
CA CYS A 99 -10.72 9.43 17.37
C CYS A 99 -11.57 8.83 18.48
N ASN A 100 -10.88 8.46 19.56
CA ASN A 100 -11.50 7.83 20.72
C ASN A 100 -12.27 6.57 20.32
N SER A 101 -11.79 5.89 19.27
CA SER A 101 -12.30 4.57 18.90
C SER A 101 -12.12 3.65 20.12
N PRO A 102 -13.16 2.88 20.49
CA PRO A 102 -13.01 1.86 21.50
C PRO A 102 -11.90 0.88 21.10
N SER A 103 -11.33 0.18 22.07
CA SER A 103 -10.30 -0.83 21.81
C SER A 103 -10.74 -1.81 20.73
N GLY A 104 -9.99 -1.90 19.62
CA GLY A 104 -10.09 -3.02 18.70
C GLY A 104 -10.51 -2.72 17.26
N ASP A 105 -10.65 -1.45 16.84
CA ASP A 105 -11.24 -1.14 15.53
C ASP A 105 -10.21 -0.92 14.40
N MET A 106 -8.91 -0.84 14.69
CA MET A 106 -7.89 -0.46 13.69
C MET A 106 -6.86 -1.57 13.43
N TYR A 107 -6.61 -1.85 12.16
CA TYR A 107 -5.60 -2.78 11.65
C TYR A 107 -4.46 -2.02 10.98
N LEU A 108 -3.31 -2.68 10.81
CA LEU A 108 -2.16 -2.03 10.17
C LEU A 108 -2.41 -1.62 8.71
N GLU A 109 -3.33 -2.27 8.01
CA GLU A 109 -3.72 -1.85 6.65
C GLU A 109 -4.54 -0.57 6.58
N ASP A 110 -5.11 -0.14 7.71
CA ASP A 110 -5.98 1.03 7.73
C ASP A 110 -5.22 2.31 7.40
N GLN A 111 -5.96 3.25 6.80
CA GLN A 111 -5.52 4.60 6.56
C GLN A 111 -6.29 5.57 7.44
N VAL A 112 -5.58 6.36 8.24
CA VAL A 112 -6.17 7.44 9.03
C VAL A 112 -5.94 8.78 8.36
N GLN A 113 -6.88 9.70 8.55
CA GLN A 113 -6.85 11.01 7.90
C GLN A 113 -7.00 12.13 8.93
N ALA A 114 -6.24 13.21 8.74
CA ALA A 114 -6.38 14.46 9.45
C ALA A 114 -7.47 15.35 8.86
N VAL A 115 -7.90 16.35 9.62
CA VAL A 115 -8.70 17.47 9.10
C VAL A 115 -7.77 18.34 8.22
N PRO A 116 -8.05 18.50 6.92
CA PRO A 116 -7.15 19.23 6.04
C PRO A 116 -7.03 20.71 6.44
N VAL A 117 -5.81 21.21 6.43
CA VAL A 117 -5.44 22.61 6.64
C VAL A 117 -5.11 23.25 5.29
N PHE A 118 -5.75 24.38 5.03
CA PHE A 118 -5.52 25.17 3.83
C PHE A 118 -4.05 25.57 3.66
N GLY A 119 -3.51 25.39 2.45
CA GLY A 119 -2.12 25.73 2.14
C GLY A 119 -1.07 24.82 2.78
N ALA A 120 -1.48 23.73 3.45
CA ALA A 120 -0.54 22.74 3.96
C ALA A 120 0.09 21.94 2.81
N SER A 121 1.40 21.78 2.89
CA SER A 121 2.22 21.03 1.92
C SER A 121 2.77 19.72 2.49
N ALA A 122 2.59 19.50 3.80
CA ALA A 122 2.87 18.24 4.48
C ALA A 122 2.12 18.20 5.83
N TYR A 123 2.02 17.00 6.38
CA TYR A 123 1.46 16.73 7.71
C TYR A 123 2.45 15.86 8.48
N ARG A 124 2.56 16.10 9.78
CA ARG A 124 3.35 15.27 10.70
C ARG A 124 2.40 14.59 11.67
N PHE A 125 2.34 13.26 11.58
CA PHE A 125 1.60 12.42 12.50
C PHE A 125 2.55 11.92 13.57
N THR A 126 2.27 12.23 14.83
CA THR A 126 3.06 11.73 15.97
C THR A 126 2.23 10.76 16.77
N PHE A 127 2.59 9.47 16.72
CA PHE A 127 1.98 8.40 17.50
C PHE A 127 2.82 8.15 18.75
N THR A 128 2.20 8.21 19.93
CA THR A 128 2.88 7.91 21.21
C THR A 128 2.12 6.84 21.96
N GLY A 129 2.77 5.71 22.22
CA GLY A 129 2.14 4.56 22.86
C GLY A 129 3.13 3.45 23.19
N PRO A 130 2.68 2.18 23.24
CA PRO A 130 3.56 1.03 23.33
C PRO A 130 4.62 1.03 22.22
N GLY A 131 5.84 0.63 22.54
CA GLY A 131 6.96 0.63 21.59
C GLY A 131 7.68 1.97 21.43
N GLY A 132 7.05 3.11 21.76
CA GLY A 132 7.70 4.42 21.80
C GLY A 132 6.87 5.56 21.19
N THR A 133 7.58 6.53 20.62
CA THR A 133 7.01 7.63 19.84
C THR A 133 7.48 7.52 18.40
N PHE A 134 6.54 7.45 17.48
CA PHE A 134 6.76 7.37 16.04
C PHE A 134 6.29 8.65 15.38
N GLN A 135 7.06 9.15 14.41
CA GLN A 135 6.75 10.39 13.72
C GLN A 135 6.84 10.16 12.22
N GLU A 136 5.70 10.23 11.55
CA GLU A 136 5.62 10.14 10.09
C GLU A 136 5.29 11.49 9.48
N VAL A 137 6.00 11.83 8.42
CA VAL A 137 5.81 13.08 7.67
C VAL A 137 5.30 12.73 6.28
N GLU A 138 4.04 13.08 6.04
CA GLU A 138 3.33 12.76 4.81
C GLU A 138 3.13 14.03 3.97
N PRO A 139 3.25 13.96 2.63
CA PRO A 139 2.92 15.09 1.77
C PRO A 139 1.41 15.42 1.77
N ASN A 140 0.58 14.48 2.24
CA ASN A 140 -0.88 14.59 2.28
C ASN A 140 -1.41 14.48 3.72
N TYR A 141 -2.71 14.73 3.91
CA TYR A 141 -3.39 14.68 5.21
C TYR A 141 -3.75 13.25 5.66
N SER A 142 -3.08 12.22 5.16
CA SER A 142 -3.36 10.83 5.49
C SER A 142 -2.09 10.01 5.68
N VAL A 143 -2.13 8.99 6.51
CA VAL A 143 -1.03 8.04 6.77
C VAL A 143 -1.58 6.63 6.87
N TYR A 144 -0.90 5.66 6.25
CA TYR A 144 -1.20 4.23 6.45
C TYR A 144 -0.55 3.75 7.73
N LEU A 145 -1.26 2.93 8.52
CA LEU A 145 -0.77 2.50 9.82
C LEU A 145 0.44 1.55 9.73
N TYR A 146 0.60 0.80 8.63
CA TYR A 146 1.78 -0.03 8.38
C TYR A 146 3.06 0.78 8.08
N ASP A 147 2.93 2.06 7.69
CA ASP A 147 4.07 2.95 7.45
C ASP A 147 4.58 3.60 8.75
N VAL A 148 3.83 3.47 9.87
CA VAL A 148 4.17 4.12 11.13
C VAL A 148 5.23 3.34 11.90
N GLY A 149 6.40 3.95 12.03
CA GLY A 149 7.56 3.38 12.70
C GLY A 149 8.64 2.87 11.73
N PRO A 150 9.82 2.51 12.26
CA PRO A 150 10.94 2.11 11.42
C PRO A 150 10.67 0.78 10.72
N PHE A 151 11.00 0.70 9.43
CA PHE A 151 10.99 -0.55 8.67
C PHE A 151 11.84 -1.62 9.38
N GLY A 152 11.22 -2.73 9.78
CA GLY A 152 11.87 -3.81 10.54
C GLY A 152 12.11 -3.56 12.04
N GLY A 153 11.59 -2.45 12.61
CA GLY A 153 11.55 -2.22 14.06
C GLY A 153 10.12 -2.30 14.61
N PRO A 154 9.91 -2.09 15.93
CA PRO A 154 8.56 -2.12 16.48
C PRO A 154 7.81 -0.87 16.00
N GLY A 155 6.96 -1.02 14.99
CA GLY A 155 6.00 0.00 14.57
C GLY A 155 4.78 0.00 15.49
N LEU A 156 3.60 0.25 14.93
CA LEU A 156 2.34 0.08 15.66
C LEU A 156 2.09 -1.39 15.98
N GLN A 157 1.61 -1.64 17.20
CA GLN A 157 1.47 -2.99 17.75
C GLN A 157 0.00 -3.43 17.77
N TYR A 158 -0.25 -4.73 17.60
CA TYR A 158 -1.57 -5.32 17.85
C TYR A 158 -1.82 -5.44 19.36
N ASN A 159 -2.68 -6.37 19.81
CA ASN A 159 -2.96 -6.64 21.23
C ASN A 159 -3.60 -5.45 21.97
N SER A 160 -4.56 -4.78 21.33
CA SER A 160 -5.31 -3.67 21.92
C SER A 160 -4.42 -2.49 22.34
N ALA A 161 -3.27 -2.31 21.67
CA ALA A 161 -2.38 -1.19 21.91
C ALA A 161 -3.11 0.13 21.60
N VAL A 162 -2.90 1.13 22.46
CA VAL A 162 -3.51 2.46 22.31
C VAL A 162 -2.42 3.50 22.12
N TYR A 163 -2.59 4.32 21.10
CA TYR A 163 -1.68 5.40 20.73
C TYR A 163 -2.36 6.74 20.86
N ASN A 164 -1.71 7.66 21.56
CA ASN A 164 -2.04 9.07 21.52
C ASN A 164 -1.45 9.67 20.24
N VAL A 165 -2.30 10.22 19.38
CA VAL A 165 -1.93 10.79 18.10
C VAL A 165 -2.12 12.30 18.15
N THR A 166 -1.08 13.04 17.79
CA THR A 166 -1.18 14.48 17.47
C THR A 166 -0.77 14.72 16.04
N VAL A 167 -1.40 15.70 15.40
CA VAL A 167 -1.09 16.08 14.02
C VAL A 167 -0.65 17.53 13.96
N GLU A 168 0.38 17.80 13.15
CA GLU A 168 0.84 19.14 12.79
C GLU A 168 0.74 19.30 11.27
N SER A 169 0.45 20.51 10.80
CA SER A 169 0.45 20.84 9.37
C SER A 169 1.62 21.75 9.02
N PHE A 170 2.19 21.59 7.83
CA PHE A 170 3.31 22.39 7.35
C PHE A 170 2.86 23.40 6.30
N VAL A 171 2.85 24.68 6.65
CA VAL A 171 2.43 25.78 5.77
C VAL A 171 3.57 26.78 5.63
N ASN A 172 3.92 27.13 4.39
CA ASN A 172 4.91 28.17 4.07
C ASN A 172 6.24 28.05 4.83
N GLY A 173 6.74 26.82 5.02
CA GLY A 173 8.02 26.58 5.68
C GLY A 173 7.95 26.43 7.21
N VAL A 174 6.75 26.51 7.80
CA VAL A 174 6.55 26.48 9.25
C VAL A 174 5.54 25.40 9.63
N TRP A 175 5.86 24.63 10.68
CA TRP A 175 4.92 23.68 11.28
C TRP A 175 3.94 24.41 12.21
N SER A 176 2.67 24.04 12.16
CA SER A 176 1.70 24.42 13.20
C SER A 176 2.13 23.86 14.56
N ALA A 177 1.55 24.36 15.64
CA ALA A 177 1.60 23.63 16.91
C ALA A 177 0.85 22.29 16.77
N PRO A 178 1.16 21.27 17.59
CA PRO A 178 0.38 20.04 17.64
C PRO A 178 -1.08 20.34 17.99
N GLY A 179 -2.01 19.80 17.20
CA GLY A 179 -3.42 19.90 17.56
C GLY A 179 -3.80 18.98 18.71
N PRO A 180 -5.11 18.92 19.04
CA PRO A 180 -5.59 18.11 20.15
C PRO A 180 -5.24 16.63 19.97
N ILE A 181 -5.03 15.95 21.09
CA ILE A 181 -4.74 14.51 21.11
C ILE A 181 -5.99 13.75 20.68
N CYS A 182 -5.79 12.83 19.74
CA CYS A 182 -6.73 11.82 19.31
C CYS A 182 -6.20 10.43 19.70
N THR A 183 -6.97 9.61 20.40
CA THR A 183 -6.52 8.25 20.74
C THR A 183 -6.99 7.26 19.68
N VAL A 184 -6.05 6.46 19.16
CA VAL A 184 -6.28 5.37 18.20
C VAL A 184 -5.97 4.05 18.92
N ALA A 185 -6.87 3.08 18.82
CA ALA A 185 -6.70 1.77 19.43
C ALA A 185 -6.63 0.68 18.37
N MET A 186 -5.53 -0.09 18.39
CA MET A 186 -5.29 -1.19 17.46
C MET A 186 -6.12 -2.42 17.82
N ALA A 187 -6.35 -3.29 16.84
CA ALA A 187 -7.00 -4.58 17.01
C ALA A 187 -6.26 -5.46 18.03
N SER A 188 -7.00 -6.34 18.73
CA SER A 188 -6.42 -7.29 19.68
C SER A 188 -5.65 -8.42 19.02
N GLU A 189 -6.02 -8.74 17.79
CA GLU A 189 -5.45 -9.81 16.96
C GLU A 189 -5.22 -9.28 15.54
N PRO A 190 -4.30 -9.89 14.75
CA PRO A 190 -4.15 -9.53 13.35
C PRO A 190 -5.44 -9.81 12.58
N GLU A 191 -5.56 -9.18 11.42
CA GLU A 191 -6.72 -9.36 10.56
C GLU A 191 -6.87 -10.81 10.09
N ASN A 192 -8.11 -11.17 9.77
CA ASN A 192 -8.39 -12.45 9.15
C ASN A 192 -7.71 -12.52 7.78
N THR A 193 -7.12 -13.67 7.51
CA THR A 193 -6.62 -14.04 6.17
C THR A 193 -7.49 -15.16 5.63
N GLU A 194 -7.38 -15.45 4.34
CA GLU A 194 -7.90 -16.68 3.74
C GLU A 194 -6.91 -17.30 2.76
N VAL A 195 -7.20 -18.52 2.31
CA VAL A 195 -6.47 -19.11 1.18
C VAL A 195 -6.88 -18.34 -0.07
N GLN A 196 -5.91 -17.83 -0.83
CA GLN A 196 -6.21 -17.01 -2.00
C GLN A 196 -7.11 -17.78 -2.98
N ASN A 197 -8.12 -17.07 -3.49
CA ASN A 197 -9.17 -17.65 -4.34
C ASN A 197 -8.68 -18.56 -5.50
N PRO A 198 -7.55 -18.31 -6.19
CA PRO A 198 -7.05 -19.21 -7.23
C PRO A 198 -6.67 -20.62 -6.77
N TYR A 199 -6.34 -20.81 -5.49
CA TYR A 199 -5.97 -22.11 -4.92
C TYR A 199 -7.17 -22.83 -4.32
N CYS A 200 -8.23 -22.10 -4.00
CA CYS A 200 -9.34 -22.66 -3.29
C CYS A 200 -10.25 -23.53 -4.17
N GLY A 201 -10.62 -24.73 -3.68
CA GLY A 201 -11.29 -25.74 -4.49
C GLY A 201 -10.34 -26.54 -5.39
N GLY A 202 -9.02 -26.32 -5.28
CA GLY A 202 -8.01 -26.96 -6.12
C GLY A 202 -7.88 -28.46 -5.91
N THR A 203 -7.33 -29.14 -6.92
CA THR A 203 -6.90 -30.54 -6.84
C THR A 203 -5.41 -30.61 -7.08
N TYR A 204 -4.67 -31.21 -6.15
CA TYR A 204 -3.21 -31.23 -6.17
C TYR A 204 -2.70 -32.65 -6.05
N ASN A 205 -1.63 -32.96 -6.78
CA ASN A 205 -0.92 -34.21 -6.61
C ASN A 205 0.01 -34.13 -5.40
N TYR A 206 0.10 -35.19 -4.60
CA TYR A 206 1.07 -35.28 -3.51
C TYR A 206 1.89 -36.56 -3.69
N PRO A 207 3.24 -36.52 -3.59
CA PRO A 207 4.07 -35.44 -3.03
C PRO A 207 4.67 -34.47 -4.07
N ASP A 208 4.03 -34.27 -5.22
CA ASP A 208 4.48 -33.25 -6.19
C ASP A 208 4.63 -31.87 -5.50
N PRO A 209 5.54 -31.00 -5.97
CA PRO A 209 5.88 -29.73 -5.32
C PRO A 209 4.79 -28.65 -5.54
N ASN A 210 3.59 -28.95 -5.09
CA ASN A 210 2.42 -28.08 -5.04
C ASN A 210 2.47 -27.17 -3.82
N TYR A 211 1.75 -26.05 -3.93
CA TYR A 211 1.64 -25.05 -2.87
C TYR A 211 0.30 -24.33 -2.95
N ILE A 212 -0.08 -23.71 -1.85
CA ILE A 212 -1.18 -22.75 -1.75
C ILE A 212 -0.71 -21.50 -1.03
N LEU A 213 -1.38 -20.38 -1.29
CA LEU A 213 -1.02 -19.09 -0.69
C LEU A 213 -2.15 -18.56 0.20
N ALA A 214 -1.76 -17.90 1.29
CA ALA A 214 -2.64 -17.09 2.10
C ALA A 214 -2.71 -15.66 1.54
N GLU A 215 -3.76 -14.93 1.88
CA GLU A 215 -3.77 -13.48 1.73
C GLU A 215 -2.75 -12.83 2.67
N TYR A 216 -2.12 -11.76 2.20
CA TYR A 216 -1.10 -11.06 2.98
C TYR A 216 -1.75 -10.27 4.11
N VAL A 217 -1.16 -10.32 5.31
CA VAL A 217 -1.60 -9.57 6.48
C VAL A 217 -0.43 -8.74 6.99
N TYR A 218 -0.61 -7.43 7.08
CA TYR A 218 0.45 -6.53 7.54
C TYR A 218 0.87 -6.87 8.98
N GLY A 219 2.18 -6.85 9.23
CA GLY A 219 2.75 -7.22 10.54
C GLY A 219 2.68 -8.71 10.88
N ALA A 220 2.15 -9.56 9.99
CA ALA A 220 2.20 -11.01 10.19
C ALA A 220 3.64 -11.52 10.11
N THR A 221 4.03 -12.31 11.11
CA THR A 221 5.30 -13.01 11.19
C THR A 221 5.18 -14.49 10.86
N GLY A 222 3.95 -14.97 10.62
CA GLY A 222 3.69 -16.33 10.19
C GLY A 222 2.21 -16.63 9.97
N TYR A 223 1.95 -17.82 9.47
CA TYR A 223 0.62 -18.31 9.12
C TYR A 223 0.46 -19.74 9.64
N GLU A 224 -0.62 -19.98 10.37
CA GLU A 224 -1.00 -21.33 10.81
C GLU A 224 -2.06 -21.89 9.89
N TRP A 225 -1.81 -23.10 9.42
CA TRP A 225 -2.68 -23.84 8.52
C TRP A 225 -3.27 -25.02 9.26
N GLU A 226 -4.58 -25.20 9.16
CA GLU A 226 -5.29 -26.36 9.71
C GLU A 226 -5.92 -27.15 8.56
N TRP A 227 -5.66 -28.46 8.55
CA TRP A 227 -6.15 -29.40 7.55
C TRP A 227 -7.05 -30.43 8.23
N THR A 228 -8.34 -30.39 7.91
CA THR A 228 -9.34 -31.32 8.43
C THR A 228 -9.78 -32.28 7.32
N PRO A 229 -9.56 -33.60 7.46
CA PRO A 229 -9.98 -34.56 6.43
C PRO A 229 -11.50 -34.70 6.40
N THR A 230 -12.09 -34.80 5.20
CA THR A 230 -13.55 -34.88 5.01
C THR A 230 -14.03 -36.13 4.27
N SER A 231 -13.12 -36.99 3.81
CA SER A 231 -13.43 -38.13 2.93
C SER A 231 -13.02 -39.50 3.47
N GLY A 232 -13.11 -39.69 4.78
CA GLY A 232 -12.89 -41.01 5.42
C GLY A 232 -11.42 -41.42 5.54
N GLN A 233 -10.49 -40.47 5.37
CA GLN A 233 -9.09 -40.64 5.75
C GLN A 233 -8.96 -41.05 7.22
N THR A 234 -7.92 -41.82 7.55
CA THR A 234 -7.60 -42.19 8.94
C THR A 234 -6.69 -41.18 9.63
N THR A 235 -6.01 -40.33 8.85
CA THR A 235 -5.26 -39.18 9.34
C THR A 235 -6.19 -38.25 10.13
N GLY A 236 -5.72 -37.73 11.26
CA GLY A 236 -6.47 -36.76 12.07
C GLY A 236 -6.39 -35.34 11.50
N ILE A 237 -6.90 -34.36 12.27
CA ILE A 237 -6.65 -32.94 11.98
C ILE A 237 -5.15 -32.68 12.08
N GLN A 238 -4.61 -31.96 11.11
CA GLN A 238 -3.19 -31.59 11.05
C GLN A 238 -3.04 -30.08 11.11
N THR A 239 -1.98 -29.60 11.75
CA THR A 239 -1.60 -28.19 11.72
C THR A 239 -0.14 -28.02 11.33
N THR A 240 0.16 -26.93 10.64
CA THR A 240 1.53 -26.56 10.28
C THR A 240 1.67 -25.04 10.21
N MET A 241 2.89 -24.54 10.41
CA MET A 241 3.21 -23.12 10.41
C MET A 241 4.13 -22.78 9.23
N THR A 242 3.95 -21.59 8.67
CA THR A 242 4.86 -21.01 7.68
C THR A 242 5.25 -19.59 8.11
N ASN A 243 6.49 -19.16 7.84
CA ASN A 243 6.94 -17.80 8.16
C ASN A 243 6.45 -16.75 7.15
N GLY A 244 5.98 -17.20 5.99
CA GLY A 244 5.37 -16.38 4.94
C GLY A 244 4.06 -16.99 4.46
N ILE A 245 3.44 -16.34 3.47
CA ILE A 245 2.10 -16.71 2.97
C ILE A 245 2.03 -18.06 2.25
N SER A 246 3.17 -18.66 1.89
CA SER A 246 3.23 -19.87 1.06
C SER A 246 3.31 -21.13 1.90
N LEU A 247 2.37 -22.06 1.65
CA LEU A 247 2.41 -23.42 2.17
C LEU A 247 2.73 -24.39 1.02
N ALA A 248 3.99 -24.80 0.93
CA ALA A 248 4.42 -25.86 0.00
C ALA A 248 4.23 -27.24 0.65
N PHE A 249 3.43 -28.11 0.03
CA PHE A 249 3.02 -29.38 0.66
C PHE A 249 4.20 -30.31 0.94
N HIS A 250 5.18 -30.32 0.04
CA HIS A 250 6.35 -31.20 0.08
C HIS A 250 7.42 -30.77 1.10
N THR A 251 7.32 -29.58 1.68
CA THR A 251 8.28 -29.06 2.68
C THR A 251 7.69 -29.01 4.08
N THR A 252 6.51 -29.61 4.29
CA THR A 252 5.78 -29.59 5.55
C THR A 252 5.70 -30.99 6.14
N ASP A 253 5.41 -31.07 7.44
CA ASP A 253 5.15 -32.34 8.12
C ASP A 253 3.72 -32.87 7.88
N LEU A 254 2.99 -32.33 6.90
CA LEU A 254 1.65 -32.78 6.54
C LEU A 254 1.70 -34.20 5.93
N ASP A 255 0.97 -35.13 6.53
CA ASP A 255 0.70 -36.45 5.96
C ASP A 255 -0.53 -36.38 5.05
N LEU A 256 -0.28 -36.19 3.76
CA LEU A 256 -1.31 -36.17 2.72
C LEU A 256 -1.28 -37.44 1.85
N SER A 257 -0.63 -38.50 2.34
CA SER A 257 -0.36 -39.73 1.58
C SER A 257 -1.61 -40.57 1.28
N GLU A 258 -2.68 -40.43 2.07
CA GLU A 258 -3.98 -41.06 1.81
C GLU A 258 -4.80 -40.35 0.72
N GLY A 259 -4.41 -39.14 0.32
CA GLY A 259 -5.16 -38.31 -0.61
C GLY A 259 -6.51 -37.85 -0.04
N GLY A 260 -7.49 -37.64 -0.92
CA GLY A 260 -8.87 -37.31 -0.57
C GLY A 260 -9.13 -35.81 -0.36
N SER A 261 -10.32 -35.50 0.14
CA SER A 261 -10.78 -34.12 0.37
C SER A 261 -10.42 -33.63 1.78
N TRP A 262 -10.04 -32.36 1.85
CA TRP A 262 -9.61 -31.66 3.06
C TRP A 262 -10.28 -30.30 3.15
N ASP A 263 -10.79 -29.96 4.31
CA ASP A 263 -11.18 -28.61 4.67
C ASP A 263 -9.94 -27.89 5.22
N VAL A 264 -9.46 -26.88 4.49
CA VAL A 264 -8.25 -26.14 4.84
C VAL A 264 -8.63 -24.75 5.34
N ARG A 265 -8.06 -24.35 6.47
CA ARG A 265 -8.22 -23.00 7.04
C ARG A 265 -6.86 -22.42 7.36
N VAL A 266 -6.75 -21.10 7.30
CA VAL A 266 -5.52 -20.38 7.64
C VAL A 266 -5.80 -19.23 8.60
N ARG A 267 -4.85 -18.92 9.48
CA ARG A 267 -4.85 -17.70 10.29
C ARG A 267 -3.47 -17.07 10.31
N ALA A 268 -3.42 -15.75 10.46
CA ALA A 268 -2.18 -15.01 10.62
C ALA A 268 -1.72 -15.00 12.09
N LEU A 269 -0.40 -14.90 12.28
CA LEU A 269 0.26 -14.68 13.56
C LEU A 269 1.03 -13.36 13.47
N ALA A 270 0.74 -12.42 14.38
CA ALA A 270 1.46 -11.16 14.49
C ALA A 270 1.77 -10.88 15.97
N GLU A 271 3.02 -10.56 16.28
CA GLU A 271 3.48 -10.25 17.66
C GLU A 271 3.08 -11.32 18.72
N GLY A 272 3.02 -12.59 18.32
CA GLY A 272 2.60 -13.69 19.21
C GLY A 272 1.09 -13.81 19.40
N GLN A 273 0.28 -12.95 18.78
CA GLN A 273 -1.18 -13.05 18.73
C GLN A 273 -1.64 -13.78 17.47
N ASN A 274 -2.50 -14.79 17.67
CA ASN A 274 -3.15 -15.49 16.57
C ASN A 274 -4.43 -14.75 16.18
N GLY A 275 -4.63 -14.54 14.89
CA GLY A 275 -5.94 -14.18 14.36
C GLY A 275 -6.94 -15.34 14.45
N SER A 276 -8.12 -15.10 13.90
CA SER A 276 -9.14 -16.14 13.75
C SER A 276 -8.86 -16.99 12.50
N PHE A 277 -9.21 -18.28 12.55
CA PHE A 277 -9.15 -19.14 11.36
C PHE A 277 -10.13 -18.68 10.30
N SER A 278 -9.68 -18.70 9.05
CA SER A 278 -10.44 -18.36 7.86
C SER A 278 -11.71 -19.19 7.72
N SER A 279 -12.54 -18.78 6.76
CA SER A 279 -13.54 -19.68 6.19
C SER A 279 -12.89 -20.93 5.60
N VAL A 280 -13.65 -22.02 5.50
CA VAL A 280 -13.14 -23.28 4.95
C VAL A 280 -12.85 -23.15 3.47
N CYS A 281 -11.64 -23.51 3.10
CA CYS A 281 -11.22 -23.71 1.74
C CYS A 281 -11.10 -25.21 1.42
N PRO A 282 -12.03 -25.81 0.65
CA PRO A 282 -11.95 -27.22 0.33
C PRO A 282 -10.82 -27.48 -0.67
N ILE A 283 -9.99 -28.49 -0.41
CA ILE A 283 -8.87 -28.92 -1.26
C ILE A 283 -8.93 -30.43 -1.45
N ASN A 284 -8.70 -30.88 -2.69
CA ASN A 284 -8.55 -32.31 -2.99
C ASN A 284 -7.08 -32.66 -3.20
N ILE A 285 -6.63 -33.72 -2.55
CA ILE A 285 -5.31 -34.31 -2.75
C ILE A 285 -5.47 -35.61 -3.54
N THR A 286 -4.75 -35.69 -4.65
CA THR A 286 -4.51 -36.93 -5.39
C THR A 286 -3.19 -37.51 -4.91
N ALA A 287 -3.24 -38.57 -4.10
CA ALA A 287 -2.04 -39.29 -3.72
C ALA A 287 -1.49 -40.03 -4.95
N VAL A 288 -0.39 -39.51 -5.49
CA VAL A 288 0.38 -40.20 -6.52
C VAL A 288 1.52 -40.92 -5.80
N GLY A 289 1.62 -42.24 -5.98
CA GLY A 289 2.66 -43.03 -5.33
C GLY A 289 4.07 -42.48 -5.63
N PRO A 290 5.10 -42.85 -4.85
CA PRO A 290 6.45 -42.36 -5.07
C PRO A 290 6.88 -42.60 -6.52
N ILE A 291 7.38 -41.55 -7.17
CA ILE A 291 7.95 -41.64 -8.51
C ILE A 291 9.04 -42.72 -8.46
N ALA A 292 8.84 -43.83 -9.17
CA ALA A 292 9.89 -44.80 -9.38
C ALA A 292 11.06 -44.08 -10.06
N PRO A 293 12.33 -44.29 -9.64
CA PRO A 293 13.45 -43.62 -10.27
C PRO A 293 13.40 -43.89 -11.78
N PRO A 294 13.66 -42.88 -12.62
CA PRO A 294 13.61 -43.05 -14.06
C PRO A 294 14.55 -44.20 -14.43
N SER A 295 14.02 -45.19 -15.15
CA SER A 295 14.86 -46.16 -15.84
C SER A 295 15.80 -45.38 -16.76
N ASP A 296 17.08 -45.73 -16.73
CA ASP A 296 18.20 -45.13 -17.47
C ASP A 296 17.89 -44.76 -18.94
N ASP A 297 17.22 -43.64 -19.16
CA ASP A 297 17.12 -42.96 -20.45
C ASP A 297 17.26 -41.45 -20.18
N VAL A 298 18.52 -41.03 -20.03
CA VAL A 298 18.89 -39.61 -20.10
C VAL A 298 18.65 -39.17 -21.55
N SER A 299 17.47 -38.63 -21.81
CA SER A 299 17.18 -37.91 -23.05
C SER A 299 17.38 -36.42 -22.81
N ASP A 300 18.53 -35.95 -23.28
CA ASP A 300 18.85 -34.59 -23.73
C ASP A 300 18.15 -33.43 -23.01
N ILE A 301 18.87 -32.78 -22.08
CA ILE A 301 18.62 -31.37 -21.74
C ILE A 301 18.88 -30.57 -23.01
N LYS A 302 17.80 -30.21 -23.70
CA LYS A 302 17.82 -29.20 -24.74
C LYS A 302 17.89 -27.85 -24.04
N VAL A 303 19.08 -27.25 -23.98
CA VAL A 303 19.19 -25.81 -23.73
C VAL A 303 18.52 -25.12 -24.92
N ILE A 304 17.29 -24.64 -24.70
CA ILE A 304 16.62 -23.75 -25.64
C ILE A 304 17.08 -22.34 -25.27
N ASP A 305 18.08 -21.86 -26.01
CA ASP A 305 18.39 -20.44 -26.11
C ASP A 305 17.20 -19.76 -26.83
N GLY A 306 16.47 -18.91 -26.10
CA GLY A 306 15.30 -18.18 -26.59
C GLY A 306 14.09 -18.20 -25.67
N SER A 307 14.23 -17.80 -24.40
CA SER A 307 13.08 -17.28 -23.65
C SER A 307 12.91 -15.81 -24.02
N ASP A 308 11.72 -15.42 -24.50
CA ASP A 308 11.35 -14.00 -24.64
C ASP A 308 11.21 -13.32 -23.26
N ILE A 309 11.14 -14.11 -22.18
CA ILE A 309 11.09 -13.60 -20.80
C ILE A 309 12.34 -12.78 -20.49
N VAL A 310 12.14 -11.55 -20.05
CA VAL A 310 13.23 -10.64 -19.62
C VAL A 310 13.26 -10.61 -18.10
N ALA A 311 14.44 -10.83 -17.52
CA ALA A 311 14.67 -10.76 -16.09
C ALA A 311 15.63 -9.61 -15.73
N GLU A 312 15.29 -8.84 -14.71
CA GLU A 312 16.13 -7.76 -14.18
C GLU A 312 16.25 -7.88 -12.66
N ILE A 313 17.47 -7.73 -12.13
CA ILE A 313 17.74 -7.79 -10.69
C ILE A 313 18.27 -6.44 -10.20
N TYR A 314 17.61 -5.88 -9.17
CA TYR A 314 17.96 -4.59 -8.60
C TYR A 314 17.95 -4.60 -7.05
N PRO A 315 18.91 -3.96 -6.37
CA PRO A 315 20.11 -3.35 -6.92
C PRO A 315 21.15 -4.41 -7.32
N ASN A 316 21.93 -4.13 -8.35
CA ASN A 316 23.09 -4.93 -8.75
C ASN A 316 24.24 -3.98 -9.12
N PRO A 317 25.28 -3.81 -8.28
CA PRO A 317 25.58 -4.59 -7.08
C PRO A 317 24.55 -4.44 -5.93
N SER A 318 24.35 -5.52 -5.17
CA SER A 318 23.47 -5.61 -3.99
C SER A 318 24.28 -5.52 -2.68
N ASN A 319 23.61 -5.17 -1.58
CA ASN A 319 24.16 -5.25 -0.22
C ASN A 319 24.10 -6.69 0.36
N GLY A 320 23.46 -7.63 -0.34
CA GLY A 320 23.35 -9.04 0.04
C GLY A 320 22.24 -9.36 1.05
N GLU A 321 21.38 -8.41 1.42
CA GLU A 321 20.23 -8.65 2.31
C GLU A 321 18.99 -9.02 1.51
N GLN A 322 18.68 -8.24 0.48
CA GLN A 322 17.55 -8.50 -0.41
C GLN A 322 17.85 -8.02 -1.83
N VAL A 323 17.07 -8.52 -2.79
CA VAL A 323 17.03 -8.01 -4.16
C VAL A 323 15.60 -8.00 -4.67
N ALA A 324 15.27 -7.02 -5.52
CA ALA A 324 14.09 -7.04 -6.35
C ALA A 324 14.40 -7.80 -7.65
N ILE A 325 13.49 -8.68 -8.06
CA ILE A 325 13.54 -9.39 -9.33
C ILE A 325 12.29 -9.02 -10.12
N ASN A 326 12.50 -8.38 -11.27
CA ASN A 326 11.45 -8.10 -12.24
C ASN A 326 11.52 -9.12 -13.36
N LEU A 327 10.40 -9.80 -13.64
CA LEU A 327 10.20 -10.64 -14.81
C LEU A 327 9.17 -9.97 -15.71
N SER A 328 9.41 -9.96 -17.01
CA SER A 328 8.46 -9.46 -18.01
C SER A 328 8.40 -10.38 -19.22
N GLU A 329 7.41 -10.16 -20.09
CA GLU A 329 7.12 -11.01 -21.25
C GLU A 329 6.70 -12.45 -20.86
N LEU A 330 6.07 -12.61 -19.69
CA LEU A 330 5.50 -13.88 -19.26
C LEU A 330 4.23 -14.20 -20.09
N THR A 331 4.21 -15.33 -20.78
CA THR A 331 3.16 -15.65 -21.76
C THR A 331 2.00 -16.47 -21.20
N ASP A 332 2.23 -17.26 -20.16
CA ASP A 332 1.21 -18.12 -19.58
C ASP A 332 0.27 -17.31 -18.67
N GLU A 333 -0.95 -17.79 -18.41
CA GLU A 333 -1.87 -17.06 -17.52
C GLU A 333 -1.41 -17.12 -16.06
N ASN A 334 -0.84 -18.25 -15.64
CA ASN A 334 -0.23 -18.46 -14.33
C ASN A 334 1.16 -19.04 -14.53
N GLN A 335 2.16 -18.50 -13.81
CA GLN A 335 3.53 -18.99 -13.87
C GLN A 335 3.99 -19.48 -12.50
N LYS A 336 4.60 -20.67 -12.49
CA LYS A 336 5.42 -21.16 -11.40
C LYS A 336 6.82 -20.62 -11.59
N ILE A 337 7.35 -19.93 -10.59
CA ILE A 337 8.67 -19.31 -10.66
C ILE A 337 9.49 -19.88 -9.51
N VAL A 338 10.61 -20.53 -9.81
CA VAL A 338 11.56 -21.01 -8.79
C VAL A 338 12.82 -20.17 -8.90
N ILE A 339 13.24 -19.55 -7.81
CA ILE A 339 14.47 -18.78 -7.72
C ILE A 339 15.47 -19.62 -6.95
N GLU A 340 16.65 -19.86 -7.52
CA GLU A 340 17.80 -20.42 -6.83
C GLU A 340 18.97 -19.45 -6.92
N VAL A 341 19.54 -19.09 -5.77
CA VAL A 341 20.80 -18.34 -5.73
C VAL A 341 21.94 -19.32 -5.51
N VAL A 342 22.92 -19.28 -6.40
CA VAL A 342 24.06 -20.18 -6.45
C VAL A 342 25.34 -19.38 -6.30
N ASP A 343 26.23 -19.80 -5.40
CA ASP A 343 27.54 -19.17 -5.24
C ASP A 343 28.52 -19.56 -6.37
N PHE A 344 29.70 -18.92 -6.40
CA PHE A 344 30.72 -19.20 -7.41
C PHE A 344 31.27 -20.64 -7.40
N THR A 345 31.00 -21.42 -6.34
CA THR A 345 31.39 -22.83 -6.22
C THR A 345 30.33 -23.78 -6.78
N GLY A 346 29.15 -23.26 -7.16
CA GLY A 346 28.03 -24.06 -7.64
C GLY A 346 27.09 -24.54 -6.53
N LYS A 347 27.26 -24.05 -5.29
CA LYS A 347 26.39 -24.41 -4.17
C LYS A 347 25.16 -23.50 -4.16
N VAL A 348 23.96 -24.10 -4.09
CA VAL A 348 22.71 -23.37 -3.82
C VAL A 348 22.74 -22.83 -2.39
N VAL A 349 22.62 -21.52 -2.23
CA VAL A 349 22.64 -20.80 -0.94
C VAL A 349 21.28 -20.23 -0.55
N TYR A 350 20.36 -20.14 -1.51
CA TYR A 350 18.98 -19.71 -1.29
C TYR A 350 18.08 -20.35 -2.34
N THR A 351 16.85 -20.70 -1.94
CA THR A 351 15.81 -21.14 -2.87
C THR A 351 14.47 -20.60 -2.42
N GLU A 352 13.67 -20.15 -3.36
CA GLU A 352 12.30 -19.71 -3.11
C GLU A 352 11.42 -20.07 -4.28
N GLN A 353 10.17 -20.47 -4.01
CA GLN A 353 9.19 -20.77 -5.03
C GLN A 353 8.06 -19.75 -4.95
N LEU A 354 7.84 -19.05 -6.06
CA LEU A 354 6.92 -17.95 -6.22
C LEU A 354 5.90 -18.25 -7.32
N ALA A 355 4.82 -17.48 -7.30
CA ALA A 355 3.73 -17.54 -8.26
C ALA A 355 3.55 -16.18 -8.90
N ASN A 356 3.21 -16.15 -10.18
CA ASN A 356 2.73 -14.92 -10.82
C ASN A 356 1.50 -15.19 -11.69
N LYS A 357 0.68 -14.15 -11.84
CA LYS A 357 -0.45 -14.12 -12.76
C LYS A 357 -0.34 -12.88 -13.63
N GLY A 358 -0.34 -13.05 -14.94
CA GLY A 358 -0.18 -11.97 -15.91
C GLY A 358 1.24 -11.86 -16.48
N SER A 359 1.48 -10.82 -17.27
CA SER A 359 2.65 -10.74 -18.15
C SER A 359 3.93 -10.22 -17.50
N ASN A 360 3.83 -9.68 -16.29
CA ASN A 360 4.95 -9.16 -15.52
C ASN A 360 4.86 -9.68 -14.08
N ALA A 361 6.01 -9.88 -13.45
CA ALA A 361 6.14 -10.21 -12.04
C ALA A 361 7.20 -9.32 -11.40
N ASN A 362 6.97 -8.90 -10.16
CA ASN A 362 7.96 -8.18 -9.37
C ASN A 362 8.01 -8.82 -7.98
N PHE A 363 9.17 -9.30 -7.59
CA PHE A 363 9.40 -9.97 -6.32
C PHE A 363 10.49 -9.28 -5.54
N ILE A 364 10.28 -9.14 -4.24
CA ILE A 364 11.37 -8.83 -3.32
C ILE A 364 11.79 -10.16 -2.71
N VAL A 365 13.01 -10.57 -3.05
CA VAL A 365 13.66 -11.76 -2.50
C VAL A 365 14.47 -11.32 -1.30
N ASP A 366 14.03 -11.69 -0.11
CA ASP A 366 14.74 -11.48 1.14
C ASP A 366 15.53 -12.74 1.48
N PHE A 367 16.84 -12.61 1.65
CA PHE A 367 17.70 -13.75 1.93
C PHE A 367 17.67 -14.06 3.43
N ASP A 368 17.35 -15.32 3.78
CA ASP A 368 17.34 -15.80 5.18
C ASP A 368 18.58 -15.39 5.98
N ASN A 369 19.72 -15.32 5.29
CA ASN A 369 20.96 -14.78 5.81
C ASN A 369 21.59 -13.86 4.77
N LYS A 370 22.14 -12.74 5.25
CA LYS A 370 22.93 -11.83 4.43
C LYS A 370 24.01 -12.58 3.64
N LEU A 371 23.95 -12.49 2.32
CA LEU A 371 24.92 -13.09 1.42
C LEU A 371 26.31 -12.46 1.64
N ALA A 372 27.34 -13.30 1.55
CA ALA A 372 28.72 -12.83 1.63
C ALA A 372 29.07 -12.00 0.39
N LYS A 373 30.06 -11.10 0.52
CA LYS A 373 30.58 -10.35 -0.63
C LYS A 373 31.12 -11.32 -1.68
N GLY A 374 30.68 -11.18 -2.92
CA GLY A 374 31.02 -12.12 -3.98
C GLY A 374 30.10 -12.05 -5.19
N MET A 375 30.32 -12.97 -6.12
CA MET A 375 29.45 -13.16 -7.29
C MET A 375 28.57 -14.39 -7.08
N TYR A 376 27.31 -14.24 -7.48
CA TYR A 376 26.29 -15.28 -7.44
C TYR A 376 25.60 -15.36 -8.81
N PHE A 377 25.04 -16.54 -9.09
CA PHE A 377 24.11 -16.75 -10.19
C PHE A 377 22.72 -16.93 -9.61
N VAL A 378 21.75 -16.20 -10.16
CA VAL A 378 20.34 -16.32 -9.81
C VAL A 378 19.67 -17.07 -10.94
N ASN A 379 19.41 -18.36 -10.71
CA ASN A 379 18.65 -19.20 -11.63
C ASN A 379 17.17 -18.96 -11.38
N MET A 380 16.41 -18.68 -12.42
CA MET A 380 14.97 -18.46 -12.37
C MET A 380 14.31 -19.47 -13.30
N TYR A 381 13.55 -20.41 -12.75
CA TYR A 381 12.79 -21.40 -13.51
C TYR A 381 11.35 -20.92 -13.59
N VAL A 382 10.95 -20.40 -14.74
CA VAL A 382 9.58 -20.00 -15.04
C VAL A 382 8.93 -21.13 -15.84
N ASN A 383 8.05 -21.89 -15.19
CA ASN A 383 7.48 -23.12 -15.75
C ASN A 383 8.60 -24.07 -16.26
N ASP A 384 8.73 -24.24 -17.58
CA ASP A 384 9.75 -25.09 -18.21
C ASP A 384 10.97 -24.30 -18.74
N GLN A 385 11.00 -22.99 -18.55
CA GLN A 385 12.08 -22.11 -19.03
C GLN A 385 13.03 -21.74 -17.89
N MET A 386 14.33 -21.80 -18.14
CA MET A 386 15.37 -21.40 -17.19
C MET A 386 16.04 -20.11 -17.67
N LEU A 387 16.05 -19.10 -16.82
CA LEU A 387 16.82 -17.88 -16.97
C LEU A 387 17.95 -17.85 -15.95
N VAL A 388 19.05 -17.20 -16.28
CA VAL A 388 20.19 -17.05 -15.37
C VAL A 388 20.65 -15.61 -15.40
N GLU A 389 20.58 -14.95 -14.25
CA GLU A 389 21.11 -13.60 -14.07
C GLU A 389 22.30 -13.59 -13.13
N LYS A 390 23.21 -12.64 -13.34
CA LYS A 390 24.38 -12.46 -12.48
C LYS A 390 24.06 -11.47 -11.37
N LEU A 391 24.31 -11.84 -10.12
CA LEU A 391 24.23 -10.95 -8.97
C LEU A 391 25.63 -10.69 -8.40
N THR A 392 25.97 -9.43 -8.16
CA THR A 392 27.20 -9.03 -7.46
C THR A 392 26.83 -8.48 -6.08
N VAL A 393 27.48 -8.94 -5.02
CA VAL A 393 27.26 -8.49 -3.63
C VAL A 393 28.50 -7.76 -3.14
N GLU A 394 28.34 -6.50 -2.68
CA GLU A 394 29.44 -5.60 -2.27
C GLU A 394 29.41 -5.12 -0.81
#